data_AF-A0A4Q0UVW6-F1
#
_entry.id   AF-A0A4Q0UVW6-F1
#
_cell.length_a   1.000
_cell.length_b   1.000
_cell.length_c   1.000
_cell.angle_alpha   90.00
_cell.angle_beta   90.00
_cell.angle_gamma   90.00
#
_symmetry.space_group_name_H-M   'P 1'
#
loop_
_entity.id
_entity.type
_entity.pdbx_description
1 polymer ?
#
loop_
_entity_poly.entity_id
_entity_poly.type
_entity_poly.pdbx_seq_one_letter_code
_entity_poly.pdbx_strand_id
1 'polypeptide(L)'
;MQEQESIKAIPSNRLQFFPIMMFATIMGLGGLTLVYERMSSVFSFPIFISSIMIAISTFLFFVVLFFYILKLIKYKEEVKKEFSHPVRVNFFAASSISMLILSIDFRIFNMQIAEIFFLFGAVFHIFFTFYTIKFWINNNLEMQHSNPAWFIPIVGNLIVPIAGVGFVANEILYFYFSIGIFFWIILFAIILNRIIFHNQFAPKFMPTLFILIAPPAIGFISYIKLTESLDFFAQILFNLGLFFTVLVFVMYKNFLKIKFFISWWAFTFPMAAVSLSSILMYELTNYWIYELFAYVLSTITTIIVLLVAIQTIKHMRKKEICIME
;
A
#
# COMPACT_ATOMS: atom_id res chain seq x y z
N MET A 1 -19.21 -24.85 11.26
CA MET A 1 -20.29 -24.27 10.44
C MET A 1 -19.77 -22.97 9.86
N GLN A 2 -19.45 -22.93 8.56
CA GLN A 2 -19.11 -21.69 7.88
C GLN A 2 -20.43 -20.94 7.64
N GLU A 3 -20.67 -19.85 8.37
CA GLU A 3 -21.67 -18.88 7.95
C GLU A 3 -21.30 -18.43 6.54
N GLN A 4 -22.13 -18.77 5.57
CA GLN A 4 -22.07 -18.16 4.26
C GLN A 4 -22.41 -16.68 4.46
N GLU A 5 -21.39 -15.81 4.48
CA GLU A 5 -21.54 -14.37 4.29
C GLU A 5 -22.27 -14.16 2.95
N SER A 6 -23.60 -14.14 2.99
CA SER A 6 -24.45 -13.89 1.83
C SER A 6 -24.43 -12.40 1.55
N ILE A 7 -23.94 -12.00 0.38
CA ILE A 7 -24.01 -10.63 -0.12
C ILE A 7 -25.50 -10.27 -0.23
N LYS A 8 -26.06 -9.61 0.80
CA LYS A 8 -27.42 -9.06 0.73
C LYS A 8 -27.35 -7.73 -0.01
N ALA A 9 -27.71 -7.74 -1.30
CA ALA A 9 -27.97 -6.53 -2.04
C ALA A 9 -29.26 -5.87 -1.50
N ILE A 10 -29.14 -5.02 -0.50
CA ILE A 10 -30.25 -4.17 -0.01
C ILE A 10 -30.37 -2.97 -0.97
N PRO A 11 -31.58 -2.49 -1.33
CA PRO A 11 -31.77 -1.24 -2.06
C PRO A 11 -31.36 -0.05 -1.17
N SER A 12 -30.06 0.13 -1.05
CA SER A 12 -29.40 1.13 -0.25
C SER A 12 -28.53 1.95 -1.18
N ASN A 13 -28.38 3.25 -0.89
CA ASN A 13 -27.61 4.12 -1.76
C ASN A 13 -26.14 3.64 -1.74
N ARG A 14 -25.64 3.10 -2.85
CA ARG A 14 -24.28 2.53 -2.97
C ARG A 14 -23.18 3.48 -2.49
N LEU A 15 -23.41 4.79 -2.56
CA LEU A 15 -22.51 5.81 -2.03
C LEU A 15 -22.28 5.66 -0.52
N GLN A 16 -23.30 5.26 0.23
CA GLN A 16 -23.24 4.99 1.68
C GLN A 16 -22.20 3.92 2.02
N PHE A 17 -22.04 2.92 1.15
CA PHE A 17 -21.14 1.79 1.33
C PHE A 17 -19.88 1.89 0.46
N PHE A 18 -19.59 3.05 -0.13
CA PHE A 18 -18.36 3.25 -0.89
C PHE A 18 -17.15 3.12 0.06
N PRO A 19 -16.28 2.10 -0.09
CA PRO A 19 -15.33 1.77 0.95
C PRO A 19 -14.07 2.64 0.87
N ILE A 20 -13.54 3.09 2.01
CA ILE A 20 -12.26 3.81 2.09
C ILE A 20 -11.10 3.00 1.48
N MET A 21 -11.21 1.68 1.49
CA MET A 21 -10.26 0.74 0.89
C MET A 21 -10.07 0.94 -0.63
N MET A 22 -10.96 1.67 -1.32
CA MET A 22 -10.76 2.01 -2.73
C MET A 22 -9.47 2.80 -2.99
N PHE A 23 -8.93 3.54 -2.01
CA PHE A 23 -7.62 4.17 -2.15
C PHE A 23 -6.48 3.17 -2.32
N ALA A 24 -6.63 1.91 -1.87
CA ALA A 24 -5.64 0.86 -2.15
C ALA A 24 -5.48 0.58 -3.66
N THR A 25 -6.50 0.87 -4.47
CA THR A 25 -6.40 0.79 -5.93
C THR A 25 -5.38 1.77 -6.49
N ILE A 26 -5.33 2.98 -5.93
CA ILE A 26 -4.40 4.02 -6.34
C ILE A 26 -2.99 3.69 -5.85
N MET A 27 -2.86 3.16 -4.63
CA MET A 27 -1.56 2.67 -4.14
C MET A 27 -0.99 1.59 -5.06
N GLY A 28 -1.81 0.63 -5.49
CA GLY A 28 -1.38 -0.45 -6.37
C GLY A 28 -0.99 0.03 -7.77
N LEU A 29 -1.85 0.85 -8.40
CA LEU A 29 -1.60 1.39 -9.73
C LEU A 29 -0.43 2.38 -9.74
N GLY A 30 -0.36 3.29 -8.77
CA GLY A 30 0.76 4.23 -8.62
C GLY A 30 2.07 3.49 -8.32
N GLY A 31 2.05 2.46 -7.47
CA GLY A 31 3.22 1.61 -7.26
C GLY A 31 3.73 0.96 -8.56
N LEU A 32 2.83 0.41 -9.38
CA LEU A 32 3.22 -0.14 -10.69
C LEU A 32 3.69 0.95 -11.67
N THR A 33 3.15 2.15 -11.55
CA THR A 33 3.54 3.31 -12.36
C THR A 33 4.98 3.68 -12.09
N LEU A 34 5.36 3.80 -10.80
CA LEU A 34 6.75 3.98 -10.36
C LEU A 34 7.65 2.85 -10.86
N VAL A 35 7.19 1.59 -10.84
CA VAL A 35 7.96 0.47 -11.38
C VAL A 35 8.29 0.72 -12.86
N TYR A 36 7.31 1.06 -13.69
CA TYR A 36 7.55 1.32 -15.11
C TYR A 36 8.37 2.59 -15.36
N GLU A 37 8.24 3.62 -14.53
CA GLU A 37 9.10 4.79 -14.59
C GLU A 37 10.56 4.41 -14.33
N ARG A 38 10.82 3.65 -13.26
CA ARG A 38 12.17 3.18 -12.92
C ARG A 38 12.72 2.21 -13.96
N MET A 39 11.89 1.32 -14.50
CA MET A 39 12.26 0.45 -15.63
C MET A 39 12.62 1.27 -16.88
N SER A 40 11.94 2.40 -17.12
CA SER A 40 12.28 3.31 -18.22
C SER A 40 13.64 3.96 -18.01
N SER A 41 13.90 4.50 -16.82
CA SER A 41 15.16 5.19 -16.52
C SER A 41 16.38 4.26 -16.43
N VAL A 42 16.21 3.02 -15.95
CA VAL A 42 17.32 2.09 -15.69
C VAL A 42 17.54 1.12 -16.85
N PHE A 43 16.46 0.63 -17.47
CA PHE A 43 16.50 -0.40 -18.51
C PHE A 43 16.01 0.09 -19.88
N SER A 44 15.85 1.40 -20.07
CA SER A 44 15.40 2.00 -21.34
C SER A 44 14.03 1.51 -21.83
N PHE A 45 13.12 1.13 -20.92
CA PHE A 45 11.73 0.84 -21.28
C PHE A 45 11.03 2.09 -21.84
N PRO A 46 10.01 1.92 -22.70
CA PRO A 46 9.31 3.06 -23.28
C PRO A 46 8.61 3.92 -22.21
N ILE A 47 9.05 5.18 -22.09
CA ILE A 47 8.53 6.14 -21.11
C ILE A 47 7.02 6.40 -21.26
N PHE A 48 6.46 6.22 -22.46
CA PHE A 48 5.03 6.43 -22.69
C PHE A 48 4.15 5.52 -21.81
N ILE A 49 4.65 4.35 -21.40
CA ILE A 49 3.91 3.42 -20.54
C ILE A 49 3.67 4.05 -19.18
N SER A 50 4.72 4.53 -18.50
CA SER A 50 4.57 5.20 -17.20
C SER A 50 3.75 6.48 -17.34
N SER A 51 3.95 7.29 -18.40
CA SER A 51 3.15 8.50 -18.64
C SER A 51 1.63 8.22 -18.72
N ILE A 52 1.22 7.18 -19.44
CA ILE A 52 -0.19 6.78 -19.52
C ILE A 52 -0.69 6.29 -18.15
N MET A 53 0.13 5.52 -17.44
CA MET A 53 -0.23 4.99 -16.13
C MET A 53 -0.40 6.08 -15.07
N ILE A 54 0.43 7.13 -15.08
CA ILE A 54 0.28 8.31 -14.22
C ILE A 54 -1.05 9.02 -14.49
N ALA A 55 -1.40 9.20 -15.76
CA ALA A 55 -2.68 9.80 -16.12
C ALA A 55 -3.87 8.97 -15.59
N ILE A 56 -3.80 7.64 -15.71
CA ILE A 56 -4.83 6.72 -15.20
C ILE A 56 -4.90 6.75 -13.67
N SER A 57 -3.76 6.63 -12.98
CA SER A 57 -3.70 6.60 -11.51
C SER A 57 -4.20 7.93 -10.92
N THR A 58 -3.82 9.05 -11.51
CA THR A 58 -4.26 10.39 -11.12
C THR A 58 -5.77 10.57 -11.35
N PHE A 59 -6.27 10.19 -12.52
CA PHE A 59 -7.69 10.26 -12.82
C PHE A 59 -8.51 9.43 -11.82
N LEU A 60 -8.10 8.18 -11.58
CA LEU A 60 -8.78 7.30 -10.63
C LEU A 60 -8.69 7.83 -9.19
N PHE A 61 -7.57 8.45 -8.80
CA PHE A 61 -7.44 9.09 -7.50
C PHE A 61 -8.51 10.17 -7.30
N PHE A 62 -8.68 11.08 -8.26
CA PHE A 62 -9.70 12.11 -8.17
C PHE A 62 -11.13 11.55 -8.21
N VAL A 63 -11.38 10.47 -8.96
CA VAL A 63 -12.67 9.78 -8.95
C VAL A 63 -12.99 9.19 -7.58
N VAL A 64 -12.04 8.44 -6.98
CA VAL A 64 -12.21 7.84 -5.65
C VAL A 64 -12.37 8.93 -4.58
N LEU A 65 -11.55 9.99 -4.65
CA LEU A 65 -11.62 11.14 -3.75
C LEU A 65 -12.98 11.84 -3.85
N PHE A 66 -13.48 12.09 -5.06
CA PHE A 66 -14.77 12.72 -5.30
C PHE A 66 -15.92 11.93 -4.65
N PHE A 67 -15.98 10.62 -4.89
CA PHE A 67 -17.02 9.78 -4.29
C PHE A 67 -16.87 9.69 -2.76
N TYR A 68 -15.64 9.65 -2.23
CA TYR A 68 -15.45 9.62 -0.78
C TYR A 68 -15.82 10.95 -0.12
N ILE A 69 -15.53 12.10 -0.75
CA ILE A 69 -15.99 13.42 -0.30
C ILE A 69 -17.52 13.50 -0.33
N LEU A 70 -18.16 13.03 -1.40
CA LEU A 70 -19.62 12.97 -1.47
C LEU A 70 -20.21 12.10 -0.35
N LYS A 71 -19.56 10.97 -0.01
CA LYS A 71 -19.94 10.12 1.13
C LYS A 71 -19.77 10.87 2.45
N LEU A 72 -18.67 11.60 2.64
CA LEU A 72 -18.43 12.40 3.85
C LEU A 72 -19.51 13.46 4.07
N ILE A 73 -19.98 14.10 2.99
CA ILE A 73 -21.03 15.14 3.04
C ILE A 73 -22.42 14.52 3.28
N LYS A 74 -22.78 13.47 2.53
CA LYS A 74 -24.15 12.90 2.56
C LYS A 74 -24.37 11.83 3.64
N TYR A 75 -23.32 11.13 4.05
CA TYR A 75 -23.37 9.95 4.93
C TYR A 75 -22.32 10.04 6.04
N LYS A 76 -22.24 11.19 6.72
CA LYS A 76 -21.27 11.48 7.78
C LYS A 76 -21.23 10.42 8.89
N GLU A 77 -22.40 9.92 9.32
CA GLU A 77 -22.48 8.90 10.37
C GLU A 77 -21.85 7.56 9.93
N GLU A 78 -21.91 7.21 8.65
CA GLU A 78 -21.24 6.01 8.14
C GLU A 78 -19.73 6.19 8.08
N VAL A 79 -19.24 7.38 7.71
CA VAL A 79 -17.81 7.66 7.77
C VAL A 79 -17.30 7.63 9.21
N LYS A 80 -18.06 8.16 10.18
CA LYS A 80 -17.71 8.03 11.60
C LYS A 80 -17.61 6.57 12.03
N LYS A 81 -18.57 5.72 11.64
CA LYS A 81 -18.52 4.27 11.91
C LYS A 81 -17.28 3.63 11.30
N GLU A 82 -16.90 3.99 10.07
CA GLU A 82 -15.65 3.51 9.46
C GLU A 82 -14.42 3.97 10.23
N PHE A 83 -14.40 5.23 10.66
CA PHE A 83 -13.27 5.85 11.35
C PHE A 83 -13.10 5.36 12.81
N SER A 84 -14.14 4.77 13.39
CA SER A 84 -14.11 4.10 14.69
C SER A 84 -14.05 2.57 14.60
N HIS A 85 -13.98 2.00 13.39
CA HIS A 85 -13.98 0.55 13.22
C HIS A 85 -12.55 -0.01 13.35
N PRO A 86 -12.31 -1.06 14.16
CA PRO A 86 -10.96 -1.53 14.52
C PRO A 86 -10.11 -1.99 13.32
N VAL A 87 -10.74 -2.49 12.25
CA VAL A 87 -10.06 -2.84 11.00
C VAL A 87 -10.05 -1.72 9.95
N ARG A 88 -11.17 -1.05 9.70
CA ARG A 88 -11.31 -0.09 8.58
C ARG A 88 -10.56 1.22 8.82
N VAL A 89 -10.35 1.62 10.08
CA VAL A 89 -9.56 2.81 10.45
C VAL A 89 -8.18 2.82 9.79
N ASN A 90 -7.53 1.65 9.69
CA ASN A 90 -6.19 1.51 9.13
C ASN A 90 -6.12 1.88 7.64
N PHE A 91 -7.22 1.77 6.90
CA PHE A 91 -7.27 2.07 5.47
C PHE A 91 -7.45 3.55 5.16
N PHE A 92 -7.75 4.41 6.13
CA PHE A 92 -7.77 5.86 5.90
C PHE A 92 -6.40 6.39 5.48
N ALA A 93 -5.33 5.84 6.06
CA ALA A 93 -3.96 6.17 5.69
C ALA A 93 -3.63 5.82 4.22
N ALA A 94 -4.37 4.91 3.58
CA ALA A 94 -4.19 4.61 2.16
C ALA A 94 -4.43 5.85 1.27
N SER A 95 -5.31 6.77 1.68
CA SER A 95 -5.53 8.04 0.97
C SER A 95 -4.28 8.92 0.96
N SER A 96 -3.63 9.08 2.11
CA SER A 96 -2.38 9.83 2.24
C SER A 96 -1.21 9.17 1.51
N ILE A 97 -1.11 7.84 1.55
CA ILE A 97 -0.08 7.10 0.80
C ILE A 97 -0.28 7.26 -0.70
N SER A 98 -1.53 7.27 -1.17
CA SER A 98 -1.84 7.50 -2.57
C SER A 98 -1.38 8.88 -3.03
N MET A 99 -1.55 9.93 -2.21
CA MET A 99 -1.00 11.26 -2.48
C MET A 99 0.53 11.25 -2.52
N LEU A 100 1.19 10.57 -1.57
CA LEU A 100 2.65 10.46 -1.55
C LEU A 100 3.21 9.71 -2.76
N ILE A 101 2.54 8.66 -3.23
CA ILE A 101 2.94 7.93 -4.46
C ILE A 101 2.78 8.83 -5.68
N LEU A 102 1.64 9.52 -5.81
CA LEU A 102 1.45 10.51 -6.89
C LEU A 102 2.48 11.63 -6.82
N SER A 103 2.88 12.07 -5.62
CA SER A 103 3.98 13.03 -5.47
C SER A 103 5.27 12.52 -6.14
N ILE A 104 5.62 11.26 -5.91
CA ILE A 104 6.81 10.65 -6.52
C ILE A 104 6.65 10.58 -8.04
N ASP A 105 5.51 10.06 -8.54
CA ASP A 105 5.21 9.95 -9.98
C ASP A 105 5.29 11.31 -10.70
N PHE A 106 4.83 12.40 -10.08
CA PHE A 106 4.81 13.72 -10.71
C PHE A 106 6.18 14.42 -10.72
N ARG A 107 7.20 13.92 -10.02
CA ARG A 107 8.51 14.59 -9.94
C ARG A 107 9.16 14.81 -11.30
N ILE A 108 8.98 13.87 -12.24
CA ILE A 108 9.55 13.97 -13.59
C ILE A 108 8.73 14.85 -14.55
N PHE A 109 7.47 15.16 -14.21
CA PHE A 109 6.57 15.95 -15.06
C PHE A 109 6.40 17.39 -14.57
N ASN A 110 6.15 17.57 -13.27
CA ASN A 110 5.88 18.86 -12.68
C ASN A 110 6.21 18.86 -11.19
N MET A 111 7.30 19.53 -10.84
CA MET A 111 7.81 19.61 -9.47
C MET A 111 6.83 20.29 -8.50
N GLN A 112 6.07 21.30 -8.94
CA GLN A 112 5.10 22.01 -8.10
C GLN A 112 3.91 21.11 -7.75
N ILE A 113 3.40 20.34 -8.73
CA ILE A 113 2.32 19.38 -8.48
C ILE A 113 2.81 18.28 -7.54
N ALA A 114 4.03 17.78 -7.75
CA ALA A 114 4.66 16.81 -6.86
C ALA A 114 4.76 17.32 -5.42
N GLU A 115 5.19 18.56 -5.22
CA GLU A 115 5.30 19.21 -3.91
C GLU A 115 3.94 19.38 -3.23
N ILE A 116 2.90 19.76 -3.96
CA ILE A 116 1.53 19.86 -3.43
C ILE A 116 1.05 18.51 -2.93
N PHE A 117 1.19 17.46 -3.74
CA PHE A 117 0.84 16.09 -3.33
C PHE A 117 1.65 15.63 -2.11
N PHE A 118 2.94 15.96 -2.06
CA PHE A 118 3.80 15.65 -0.91
C PHE A 118 3.28 16.32 0.36
N LEU A 119 3.01 17.63 0.32
CA LEU A 119 2.60 18.40 1.50
C LEU A 119 1.31 17.84 2.09
N PHE A 120 0.27 17.67 1.27
CA PHE A 120 -1.00 17.09 1.73
C PHE A 120 -0.84 15.63 2.17
N GLY A 121 -0.08 14.84 1.41
CA GLY A 121 0.21 13.45 1.74
C GLY A 121 0.88 13.30 3.09
N ALA A 122 1.97 14.03 3.34
CA ALA A 122 2.75 13.94 4.58
C ALA A 122 1.96 14.43 5.81
N VAL A 123 1.22 15.54 5.68
CA VAL A 123 0.37 16.10 6.75
C VAL A 123 -0.77 15.15 7.10
N PHE A 124 -1.49 14.61 6.10
CA PHE A 124 -2.54 13.65 6.39
C PHE A 124 -1.99 12.33 6.91
N HIS A 125 -0.82 11.89 6.44
CA HIS A 125 -0.24 10.64 6.90
C HIS A 125 0.13 10.68 8.38
N ILE A 126 0.79 11.76 8.83
CA ILE A 126 1.14 11.89 10.25
C ILE A 126 -0.11 12.07 11.13
N PHE A 127 -1.14 12.75 10.62
CA PHE A 127 -2.44 12.81 11.30
C PHE A 127 -3.04 11.41 11.49
N PHE A 128 -3.10 10.59 10.43
CA PHE A 128 -3.62 9.23 10.53
C PHE A 128 -2.76 8.33 11.42
N THR A 129 -1.44 8.54 11.44
CA THR A 129 -0.50 7.85 12.34
C THR A 129 -0.90 8.09 13.79
N PHE A 130 -0.97 9.35 14.21
CA PHE A 130 -1.32 9.71 15.59
C PHE A 130 -2.75 9.34 15.95
N TYR A 131 -3.70 9.56 15.04
CA TYR A 131 -5.09 9.18 15.28
C TYR A 131 -5.20 7.67 15.51
N THR A 132 -4.55 6.85 14.69
CA THR A 132 -4.60 5.39 14.81
C THR A 132 -3.96 4.91 16.11
N ILE A 133 -2.78 5.43 16.46
CA ILE A 133 -2.13 5.07 17.74
C ILE A 133 -3.02 5.46 18.92
N LYS A 134 -3.56 6.68 18.93
CA LYS A 134 -4.50 7.14 19.96
C LYS A 134 -5.73 6.23 20.03
N PHE A 135 -6.26 5.81 18.88
CA PHE A 135 -7.40 4.91 18.81
C PHE A 135 -7.04 3.53 19.41
N TRP A 136 -5.87 2.98 19.09
CA TRP A 136 -5.42 1.70 19.66
C TRP A 136 -5.19 1.75 21.17
N ILE A 137 -4.65 2.85 21.69
CA ILE A 137 -4.39 3.00 23.14
C ILE A 137 -5.69 3.16 23.92
N ASN A 138 -6.67 3.88 23.37
CA ASN A 138 -7.90 4.22 24.09
C ASN A 138 -9.04 3.20 23.93
N ASN A 139 -8.89 2.20 23.05
CA ASN A 139 -9.94 1.22 22.78
C ASN A 139 -9.42 -0.20 22.97
N ASN A 140 -10.23 -1.06 23.57
CA ASN A 140 -9.91 -2.48 23.68
C ASN A 140 -10.04 -3.14 22.30
N LEU A 141 -8.90 -3.54 21.73
CA LEU A 141 -8.86 -4.27 20.47
C LEU A 141 -8.79 -5.76 20.73
N GLU A 142 -9.75 -6.50 20.19
CA GLU A 142 -9.69 -7.96 20.21
C GLU A 142 -8.65 -8.48 19.22
N MET A 143 -7.98 -9.57 19.58
CA MET A 143 -6.93 -10.21 18.76
C MET A 143 -7.39 -10.60 17.36
N GLN A 144 -8.70 -10.81 17.14
CA GLN A 144 -9.26 -11.12 15.82
C GLN A 144 -9.21 -9.94 14.84
N HIS A 145 -9.06 -8.70 15.34
CA HIS A 145 -8.92 -7.50 14.52
C HIS A 145 -7.46 -7.25 14.08
N SER A 146 -6.49 -7.90 14.71
CA SER A 146 -5.08 -7.80 14.38
C SER A 146 -4.80 -8.48 13.05
N ASN A 147 -4.41 -7.70 12.04
CA ASN A 147 -4.02 -8.18 10.72
C ASN A 147 -2.98 -7.22 10.11
N PRO A 148 -2.22 -7.66 9.09
CA PRO A 148 -1.18 -6.84 8.48
C PRO A 148 -1.60 -5.45 7.97
N ALA A 149 -2.90 -5.13 7.80
CA ALA A 149 -3.31 -3.77 7.49
C ALA A 149 -2.92 -2.74 8.57
N TRP A 150 -2.59 -3.17 9.79
CA TRP A 150 -2.06 -2.31 10.86
C TRP A 150 -0.74 -1.62 10.48
N PHE A 151 0.01 -2.17 9.51
CA PHE A 151 1.22 -1.52 9.00
C PHE A 151 0.91 -0.25 8.19
N ILE A 152 -0.26 -0.13 7.56
CA ILE A 152 -0.58 0.97 6.63
C ILE A 152 -0.45 2.35 7.31
N PRO A 153 -1.10 2.65 8.44
CA PRO A 153 -1.05 3.98 9.05
C PRO A 153 0.26 4.30 9.74
N ILE A 154 1.05 3.31 10.19
CA ILE A 154 2.25 3.57 11.00
C ILE A 154 3.52 3.34 10.21
N VAL A 155 3.63 2.20 9.54
CA VAL A 155 4.81 1.87 8.72
C VAL A 155 4.77 2.58 7.37
N GLY A 156 3.60 3.05 6.94
CA GLY A 156 3.46 3.95 5.79
C GLY A 156 4.33 5.22 5.89
N ASN A 157 4.76 5.62 7.09
CA ASN A 157 5.66 6.76 7.29
C ASN A 157 6.99 6.58 6.53
N LEU A 158 7.42 5.34 6.24
CA LEU A 158 8.61 5.05 5.44
C LEU A 158 8.52 5.57 3.99
N ILE A 159 7.32 5.85 3.47
CA ILE A 159 7.13 6.39 2.12
C ILE A 159 7.41 7.90 2.08
N VAL A 160 7.23 8.61 3.20
CA VAL A 160 7.36 10.08 3.26
C VAL A 160 8.77 10.54 2.88
N PRO A 161 9.87 9.94 3.36
CA PRO A 161 11.22 10.30 2.90
C PRO A 161 11.43 10.11 1.40
N ILE A 162 10.87 9.05 0.81
CA ILE A 162 10.99 8.78 -0.64
C ILE A 162 10.37 9.93 -1.44
N ALA A 163 9.19 10.39 -1.01
CA ALA A 163 8.48 11.49 -1.64
C ALA A 163 9.02 12.88 -1.27
N GLY A 164 9.74 13.01 -0.16
CA GLY A 164 10.05 14.29 0.49
C GLY A 164 11.47 14.81 0.32
N VAL A 165 12.46 13.95 0.00
CA VAL A 165 13.83 14.41 -0.20
C VAL A 165 13.89 15.47 -1.30
N GLY A 166 14.47 16.63 -0.99
CA GLY A 166 14.52 17.81 -1.87
C GLY A 166 13.31 18.75 -1.79
N PHE A 167 12.24 18.40 -1.07
CA PHE A 167 11.12 19.31 -0.76
C PHE A 167 11.20 19.90 0.65
N VAL A 168 11.70 19.11 1.61
CA VAL A 168 11.85 19.55 3.01
C VAL A 168 13.20 19.11 3.57
N ALA A 169 13.56 19.66 4.73
CA ALA A 169 14.78 19.33 5.44
C ALA A 169 14.80 17.85 5.86
N ASN A 170 15.97 17.21 5.77
CA ASN A 170 16.13 15.77 6.05
C ASN A 170 15.78 15.42 7.49
N GLU A 171 15.92 16.34 8.45
CA GLU A 171 15.55 16.16 9.86
C GLU A 171 14.07 15.82 10.03
N ILE A 172 13.20 16.45 9.22
CA ILE A 172 11.77 16.13 9.19
C ILE A 172 11.59 14.71 8.66
N LEU A 173 12.30 14.34 7.61
CA LEU A 173 12.18 13.01 7.01
C LEU A 173 12.73 11.91 7.91
N TYR A 174 13.80 12.19 8.68
CA TYR A 174 14.32 11.30 9.70
C TYR A 174 13.26 10.99 10.76
N PHE A 175 12.45 11.97 11.18
CA PHE A 175 11.34 11.73 12.10
C PHE A 175 10.33 10.70 11.54
N TYR A 176 9.90 10.85 10.28
CA TYR A 176 9.01 9.88 9.63
C TYR A 176 9.65 8.50 9.50
N PHE A 177 10.93 8.45 9.07
CA PHE A 177 11.68 7.20 8.95
C PHE A 177 11.80 6.46 10.28
N SER A 178 12.13 7.18 11.36
CA SER A 178 12.26 6.63 12.72
C SER A 178 10.97 6.00 13.21
N ILE A 179 9.82 6.67 13.03
CA ILE A 179 8.50 6.10 13.36
C ILE A 179 8.28 4.80 12.61
N GLY A 180 8.52 4.82 11.29
CA GLY A 180 8.29 3.68 10.42
C GLY A 180 9.10 2.45 10.80
N ILE A 181 10.43 2.60 10.98
CA ILE A 181 11.31 1.47 11.34
C ILE A 181 11.02 0.95 12.75
N PHE A 182 10.87 1.84 13.74
CA PHE A 182 10.63 1.43 15.13
C PHE A 182 9.34 0.63 15.27
N PHE A 183 8.23 1.17 14.77
CA PHE A 183 6.94 0.49 14.89
C PHE A 183 6.81 -0.69 13.93
N TRP A 184 7.55 -0.75 12.83
CA TRP A 184 7.58 -1.95 12.00
C TRP A 184 8.02 -3.17 12.81
N ILE A 185 9.12 -3.09 13.56
CA ILE A 185 9.61 -4.22 14.36
C ILE A 185 8.58 -4.65 15.41
N ILE A 186 7.97 -3.69 16.10
CA ILE A 186 6.98 -3.95 17.16
C ILE A 186 5.71 -4.59 16.58
N LEU A 187 5.13 -3.96 15.55
CA LEU A 187 3.93 -4.47 14.90
C LEU A 187 4.19 -5.81 14.21
N PHE A 188 5.39 -6.01 13.67
CA PHE A 188 5.79 -7.29 13.09
C PHE A 188 5.78 -8.40 14.13
N ALA A 189 6.33 -8.18 15.33
CA ALA A 189 6.29 -9.16 16.42
C ALA A 189 4.84 -9.51 16.81
N ILE A 190 3.96 -8.51 16.92
CA ILE A 190 2.53 -8.70 17.25
C ILE A 190 1.81 -9.51 16.16
N ILE A 191 2.00 -9.15 14.89
CA ILE A 191 1.37 -9.83 13.77
C ILE A 191 1.92 -11.25 13.60
N LEU A 192 3.21 -11.46 13.81
CA LEU A 192 3.81 -12.79 13.75
C LEU A 192 3.27 -13.69 14.87
N ASN A 193 3.15 -13.17 16.09
CA ASN A 193 2.50 -13.87 17.18
C ASN A 193 1.05 -14.27 16.82
N ARG A 194 0.29 -13.33 16.23
CA ARG A 194 -1.08 -13.58 15.74
C ARG A 194 -1.14 -14.70 14.70
N ILE A 195 -0.21 -14.71 13.73
CA ILE A 195 -0.16 -15.69 12.64
C ILE A 195 0.18 -17.10 13.16
N ILE A 196 1.10 -17.20 14.13
CA ILE A 196 1.62 -18.49 14.60
C ILE A 196 0.70 -19.14 15.65
N PHE A 197 0.22 -18.37 16.62
CA PHE A 197 -0.39 -18.92 17.84
C PHE A 197 -1.91 -18.87 17.89
N HIS A 198 -2.55 -18.27 16.89
CA HIS A 198 -4.00 -18.11 16.90
C HIS A 198 -4.67 -18.54 15.60
N ASN A 199 -6.01 -18.59 15.63
CA ASN A 199 -6.84 -19.00 14.49
C ASN A 199 -6.48 -18.26 13.20
N GLN A 200 -6.50 -19.01 12.09
CA GLN A 200 -6.24 -18.48 10.76
C GLN A 200 -7.12 -17.26 10.43
N PHE A 201 -6.58 -16.37 9.61
CA PHE A 201 -7.32 -15.20 9.15
C PHE A 201 -8.58 -15.57 8.39
N ALA A 202 -9.63 -14.75 8.52
CA ALA A 202 -10.77 -14.83 7.62
C ALA A 202 -10.29 -14.70 6.17
N PRO A 203 -10.91 -15.40 5.20
CA PRO A 203 -10.45 -15.40 3.80
C PRO A 203 -10.25 -14.02 3.19
N LYS A 204 -11.07 -13.03 3.59
CA LYS A 204 -10.96 -11.62 3.16
C LYS A 204 -9.68 -10.91 3.59
N PHE A 205 -8.98 -11.40 4.63
CA PHE A 205 -7.71 -10.84 5.08
C PHE A 205 -6.49 -11.60 4.58
N MET A 206 -6.64 -12.75 3.93
CA MET A 206 -5.50 -13.49 3.36
C MET A 206 -4.60 -12.63 2.45
N PRO A 207 -5.13 -11.74 1.58
CA PRO A 207 -4.29 -10.87 0.77
C PRO A 207 -3.34 -9.96 1.56
N THR A 208 -3.69 -9.64 2.81
CA THR A 208 -2.88 -8.73 3.65
C THR A 208 -1.54 -9.32 4.04
N LEU A 209 -1.33 -10.64 3.93
CA LEU A 209 -0.02 -11.27 4.18
C LEU A 209 1.09 -10.69 3.28
N PHE A 210 0.76 -10.24 2.06
CA PHE A 210 1.72 -9.59 1.18
C PHE A 210 2.25 -8.27 1.74
N ILE A 211 1.49 -7.61 2.63
CA ILE A 211 1.93 -6.36 3.27
C ILE A 211 3.22 -6.59 4.08
N LEU A 212 3.54 -7.81 4.51
CA LEU A 212 4.81 -8.12 5.18
C LEU A 212 6.05 -7.82 4.31
N ILE A 213 5.90 -7.82 2.98
CA ILE A 213 6.98 -7.49 2.03
C ILE A 213 7.28 -5.99 2.02
N ALA A 214 6.25 -5.15 2.20
CA ALA A 214 6.38 -3.71 1.97
C ALA A 214 7.31 -2.99 2.96
N PRO A 215 7.25 -3.20 4.30
CA PRO A 215 8.10 -2.50 5.25
C PRO A 215 9.61 -2.59 4.96
N PRO A 216 10.21 -3.79 4.80
CA PRO A 216 11.64 -3.86 4.50
C PRO A 216 11.99 -3.30 3.11
N ALA A 217 11.15 -3.52 2.10
CA ALA A 217 11.41 -3.03 0.74
C ALA A 217 11.33 -1.51 0.62
N ILE A 218 10.28 -0.89 1.17
CA ILE A 218 10.13 0.58 1.24
C ILE A 218 11.17 1.16 2.20
N GLY A 219 11.44 0.49 3.32
CA GLY A 219 12.50 0.87 4.25
C GLY A 219 13.86 0.98 3.57
N PHE A 220 14.21 0.00 2.73
CA PHE A 220 15.44 0.03 1.93
C PHE A 220 15.49 1.25 1.01
N ILE A 221 14.44 1.48 0.20
CA ILE A 221 14.39 2.61 -0.74
C ILE A 221 14.48 3.95 0.01
N SER A 222 13.73 4.07 1.10
CA SER A 222 13.69 5.26 1.96
C SER A 222 15.04 5.54 2.62
N TYR A 223 15.69 4.49 3.13
CA TYR A 223 17.01 4.57 3.73
C TYR A 223 18.06 5.05 2.71
N ILE A 224 18.15 4.40 1.55
CA ILE A 224 19.05 4.82 0.47
C ILE A 224 18.78 6.27 0.05
N LYS A 225 17.50 6.67 -0.04
CA LYS A 225 17.15 8.05 -0.42
C LYS A 225 17.62 9.10 0.59
N LEU A 226 17.74 8.72 1.86
CA LEU A 226 18.14 9.59 2.97
C LEU A 226 19.64 9.61 3.24
N THR A 227 20.32 8.49 3.03
CA THR A 227 21.74 8.32 3.37
C THR A 227 22.66 8.25 2.17
N GLU A 228 22.10 7.99 0.98
CA GLU A 228 22.83 7.75 -0.28
C GLU A 228 23.88 6.61 -0.16
N SER A 229 23.73 5.74 0.84
CA SER A 229 24.74 4.73 1.19
C SER A 229 24.17 3.32 1.22
N LEU A 230 24.77 2.42 0.43
CA LEU A 230 24.49 0.98 0.44
C LEU A 230 25.32 0.28 1.51
N ASP A 231 25.01 0.55 2.78
CA ASP A 231 25.69 -0.02 3.94
C ASP A 231 25.07 -1.36 4.40
N PHE A 232 25.55 -1.90 5.52
CA PHE A 232 25.04 -3.15 6.08
C PHE A 232 23.55 -3.09 6.43
N PHE A 233 23.07 -1.94 6.92
CA PHE A 233 21.66 -1.78 7.28
C PHE A 233 20.77 -1.77 6.03
N ALA A 234 21.19 -1.10 4.95
CA ALA A 234 20.52 -1.18 3.67
C ALA A 234 20.44 -2.62 3.14
N GLN A 235 21.54 -3.38 3.25
CA GLN A 235 21.58 -4.79 2.86
C GLN A 235 20.60 -5.64 3.68
N ILE A 236 20.49 -5.44 5.00
CA ILE A 236 19.51 -6.13 5.85
C ILE A 236 18.09 -5.88 5.33
N LEU A 237 17.73 -4.61 5.11
CA LEU A 237 16.39 -4.22 4.66
C LEU A 237 16.03 -4.87 3.32
N PHE A 238 16.94 -4.81 2.34
CA PHE A 238 16.71 -5.44 1.04
C PHE A 238 16.54 -6.97 1.15
N ASN A 239 17.44 -7.64 1.88
CA ASN A 239 17.39 -9.10 2.02
C ASN A 239 16.15 -9.57 2.78
N LEU A 240 15.68 -8.81 3.78
CA LEU A 240 14.40 -9.09 4.44
C LEU A 240 13.21 -8.94 3.47
N GLY A 241 13.24 -7.94 2.59
CA GLY A 241 12.22 -7.77 1.53
C GLY A 241 12.16 -8.98 0.60
N LEU A 242 13.32 -9.46 0.15
CA LEU A 242 13.40 -10.69 -0.64
C LEU A 242 12.93 -11.93 0.14
N PHE A 243 13.33 -12.07 1.41
CA PHE A 243 12.92 -13.19 2.26
C PHE A 243 11.39 -13.28 2.38
N PHE A 244 10.71 -12.18 2.72
CA PHE A 244 9.25 -12.18 2.83
C PHE A 244 8.56 -12.41 1.50
N THR A 245 9.16 -11.93 0.41
CA THR A 245 8.67 -12.21 -0.95
C THR A 245 8.69 -13.69 -1.22
N VAL A 246 9.84 -14.36 -1.05
CA VAL A 246 10.00 -15.81 -1.22
C VAL A 246 9.04 -16.57 -0.30
N LEU A 247 8.94 -16.19 0.97
CA LEU A 247 8.03 -16.81 1.94
C LEU A 247 6.57 -16.80 1.44
N VAL A 248 6.09 -15.65 0.98
CA VAL A 248 4.73 -15.50 0.46
C VAL A 248 4.51 -16.33 -0.82
N PHE A 249 5.51 -16.41 -1.72
CA PHE A 249 5.43 -17.27 -2.90
C PHE A 249 5.44 -18.76 -2.56
N VAL A 250 6.19 -19.19 -1.54
CA VAL A 250 6.11 -20.59 -1.05
C VAL A 250 4.70 -20.91 -0.55
N MET A 251 4.02 -19.92 0.03
CA MET A 251 2.63 -20.03 0.49
C MET A 251 1.58 -19.87 -0.62
N TYR A 252 1.93 -19.88 -1.91
CA TYR A 252 1.03 -19.56 -3.02
C TYR A 252 -0.31 -20.34 -3.02
N LYS A 253 -0.30 -21.60 -2.57
CA LYS A 253 -1.49 -22.47 -2.51
C LYS A 253 -2.61 -21.87 -1.66
N ASN A 254 -2.27 -21.07 -0.65
CA ASN A 254 -3.23 -20.42 0.22
C ASN A 254 -4.05 -19.33 -0.49
N PHE A 255 -3.61 -18.87 -1.67
CA PHE A 255 -4.25 -17.79 -2.41
C PHE A 255 -5.01 -18.26 -3.65
N LEU A 256 -4.90 -19.54 -4.07
CA LEU A 256 -5.51 -20.02 -5.32
C LEU A 256 -7.05 -20.10 -5.28
N LYS A 257 -7.66 -20.24 -4.09
CA LYS A 257 -9.11 -20.50 -3.92
C LYS A 257 -9.85 -19.41 -3.14
N ILE A 258 -9.21 -18.26 -2.89
CA ILE A 258 -9.86 -17.18 -2.15
C ILE A 258 -10.91 -16.50 -3.03
N LYS A 259 -12.03 -16.09 -2.43
CA LYS A 259 -13.03 -15.26 -3.12
C LYS A 259 -12.46 -13.86 -3.33
N PHE A 260 -12.92 -13.18 -4.36
CA PHE A 260 -12.55 -11.80 -4.60
C PHE A 260 -13.15 -10.88 -3.54
N PHE A 261 -12.30 -10.02 -2.98
CA PHE A 261 -12.66 -8.92 -2.11
C PHE A 261 -11.82 -7.70 -2.53
N ILE A 262 -12.27 -6.48 -2.21
CA ILE A 262 -11.47 -5.28 -2.50
C ILE A 262 -10.09 -5.33 -1.81
N SER A 263 -9.97 -6.08 -0.71
CA SER A 263 -8.69 -6.33 -0.03
C SER A 263 -7.64 -7.03 -0.91
N TRP A 264 -7.99 -7.60 -2.06
CA TRP A 264 -7.03 -8.12 -3.04
C TRP A 264 -6.05 -7.05 -3.53
N TRP A 265 -6.40 -5.77 -3.47
CA TRP A 265 -5.45 -4.70 -3.76
C TRP A 265 -4.25 -4.70 -2.78
N ALA A 266 -4.33 -5.35 -1.62
CA ALA A 266 -3.18 -5.57 -0.74
C ALA A 266 -2.06 -6.43 -1.37
N PHE A 267 -2.33 -7.18 -2.44
CA PHE A 267 -1.30 -7.89 -3.20
C PHE A 267 -0.39 -6.96 -4.00
N THR A 268 -0.88 -5.78 -4.37
CA THR A 268 -0.29 -4.98 -5.45
C THR A 268 0.90 -4.13 -4.99
N PHE A 269 0.66 -3.17 -4.09
CA PHE A 269 1.71 -2.25 -3.63
C PHE A 269 2.94 -2.95 -3.03
N PRO A 270 2.82 -4.01 -2.21
CA PRO A 270 4.01 -4.70 -1.71
C PRO A 270 4.85 -5.36 -2.81
N MET A 271 4.22 -5.87 -3.86
CA MET A 271 4.92 -6.42 -5.03
C MET A 271 5.62 -5.31 -5.84
N ALA A 272 4.98 -4.15 -5.99
CA ALA A 272 5.62 -2.99 -6.57
C ALA A 272 6.83 -2.52 -5.73
N ALA A 273 6.70 -2.50 -4.40
CA ALA A 273 7.76 -2.11 -3.48
C ALA A 273 9.00 -3.00 -3.62
N VAL A 274 8.85 -4.33 -3.64
CA VAL A 274 10.00 -5.22 -3.83
C VAL A 274 10.59 -5.10 -5.22
N SER A 275 9.77 -4.90 -6.26
CA SER A 275 10.25 -4.65 -7.63
C SER A 275 11.11 -3.38 -7.70
N LEU A 276 10.62 -2.27 -7.14
CA LEU A 276 11.36 -1.02 -7.02
C LEU A 276 12.66 -1.19 -6.24
N SER A 277 12.63 -1.95 -5.14
CA SER A 277 13.84 -2.23 -4.34
C SER A 277 14.87 -3.04 -5.13
N SER A 278 14.44 -3.98 -5.98
CA SER A 278 15.35 -4.76 -6.84
C SER A 278 15.93 -3.92 -7.97
N ILE A 279 15.14 -3.02 -8.58
CA ILE A 279 15.64 -2.07 -9.57
C ILE A 279 16.71 -1.15 -8.95
N LEU A 280 16.43 -0.61 -7.75
CA LEU A 280 17.37 0.23 -7.02
C LEU A 280 18.65 -0.53 -6.62
N MET A 281 18.51 -1.76 -6.14
CA MET A 281 19.68 -2.59 -5.81
C MET A 281 20.54 -2.87 -7.04
N TYR A 282 19.93 -3.12 -8.21
CA TYR A 282 20.68 -3.25 -9.46
C TYR A 282 21.39 -1.95 -9.83
N GLU A 283 20.71 -0.81 -9.80
CA GLU A 283 21.31 0.49 -10.13
C GLU A 283 22.54 0.82 -9.26
N LEU A 284 22.49 0.45 -7.97
CA LEU A 284 23.60 0.69 -7.03
C LEU A 284 24.77 -0.28 -7.18
N THR A 285 24.56 -1.49 -7.72
CA THR A 285 25.58 -2.56 -7.70
C THR A 285 26.00 -3.07 -9.07
N ASN A 286 25.16 -2.88 -10.09
CA ASN A 286 25.30 -3.42 -11.45
C ASN A 286 25.44 -4.96 -11.51
N TYR A 287 24.99 -5.69 -10.49
CA TYR A 287 25.02 -7.16 -10.50
C TYR A 287 23.82 -7.76 -11.24
N TRP A 288 24.10 -8.64 -12.22
CA TRP A 288 23.12 -9.27 -13.10
C TRP A 288 21.97 -9.99 -12.37
N ILE A 289 22.22 -10.51 -11.16
CA ILE A 289 21.18 -11.21 -10.38
C ILE A 289 20.05 -10.25 -9.96
N TYR A 290 20.37 -9.00 -9.65
CA TYR A 290 19.37 -8.01 -9.26
C TYR A 290 18.62 -7.45 -10.47
N GLU A 291 19.26 -7.41 -11.64
CA GLU A 291 18.57 -7.18 -12.91
C GLU A 291 17.52 -8.27 -13.18
N LEU A 292 17.89 -9.55 -13.02
CA LEU A 292 16.94 -10.65 -13.14
C LEU A 292 15.76 -10.50 -12.17
N PHE A 293 16.03 -10.15 -10.91
CA PHE A 293 14.97 -9.90 -9.93
C PHE A 293 14.09 -8.72 -10.33
N ALA A 294 14.66 -7.61 -10.81
CA ALA A 294 13.92 -6.46 -11.30
C ALA A 294 12.94 -6.85 -12.41
N TYR A 295 13.38 -7.58 -13.44
CA TYR A 295 12.52 -8.03 -14.53
C TYR A 295 11.43 -9.00 -14.07
N VAL A 296 11.79 -10.02 -13.29
CA VAL A 296 10.85 -11.06 -12.82
C VAL A 296 9.79 -10.45 -11.92
N LEU A 297 10.19 -9.68 -10.90
CA LEU A 297 9.27 -9.09 -9.94
C LEU A 297 8.39 -8.01 -10.57
N SER A 298 8.94 -7.19 -11.48
CA SER A 298 8.12 -6.21 -12.22
C SER A 298 7.07 -6.89 -13.07
N THR A 299 7.43 -7.98 -13.76
CA THR A 299 6.48 -8.79 -14.56
C THR A 299 5.38 -9.39 -13.68
N ILE A 300 5.75 -9.98 -12.54
CA ILE A 300 4.76 -10.55 -11.61
C ILE A 300 3.86 -9.43 -11.05
N THR A 301 4.41 -8.27 -10.71
CA THR A 301 3.64 -7.12 -10.23
C THR A 301 2.61 -6.68 -11.28
N THR A 302 3.01 -6.57 -12.56
CA THR A 302 2.10 -6.25 -13.66
C THR A 302 0.97 -7.28 -13.75
N ILE A 303 1.29 -8.58 -13.70
CA ILE A 303 0.28 -9.64 -13.76
C ILE A 303 -0.70 -9.52 -12.59
N ILE A 304 -0.20 -9.35 -11.37
CA ILE A 304 -1.03 -9.23 -10.17
C ILE A 304 -1.96 -8.01 -10.28
N VAL A 305 -1.44 -6.85 -10.63
CA VAL A 305 -2.23 -5.62 -10.77
C VAL A 305 -3.31 -5.78 -11.85
N LEU A 306 -2.97 -6.35 -13.01
CA LEU A 306 -3.93 -6.60 -14.08
C LEU A 306 -5.03 -7.56 -13.63
N LEU A 307 -4.68 -8.68 -12.97
CA LEU A 307 -5.64 -9.64 -12.45
C LEU A 307 -6.60 -8.99 -11.44
N VAL A 308 -6.07 -8.23 -10.49
CA VAL A 308 -6.88 -7.53 -9.47
C VAL A 308 -7.76 -6.46 -10.12
N ALA A 309 -7.26 -5.70 -11.10
CA ALA A 309 -8.02 -4.70 -11.83
C ALA A 309 -9.18 -5.33 -12.63
N ILE A 310 -8.92 -6.42 -13.36
CA ILE A 310 -9.96 -7.15 -14.12
C ILE A 310 -11.04 -7.67 -13.18
N GLN A 311 -10.67 -8.28 -12.05
CA GLN A 311 -11.64 -8.77 -11.08
C GLN A 311 -12.42 -7.63 -10.43
N THR A 312 -11.78 -6.50 -10.14
CA THR A 312 -12.45 -5.29 -9.62
C THR A 312 -13.52 -4.84 -10.60
N ILE A 313 -13.20 -4.67 -11.88
CA ILE A 313 -14.15 -4.24 -12.91
C ILE A 313 -15.31 -5.25 -13.05
N LYS A 314 -15.00 -6.55 -13.03
CA LYS A 314 -16.02 -7.62 -13.11
C LYS A 314 -17.03 -7.54 -11.96
N HIS A 315 -16.57 -7.41 -10.72
CA HIS A 315 -17.44 -7.32 -9.54
C HIS A 315 -18.14 -5.95 -9.45
N MET A 316 -17.53 -4.88 -9.98
CA MET A 316 -18.18 -3.56 -10.09
C MET A 316 -19.40 -3.62 -11.02
N ARG A 317 -19.26 -4.29 -12.18
CA ARG A 317 -20.34 -4.50 -13.16
C ARG A 317 -21.48 -5.34 -12.59
N LYS A 318 -21.15 -6.35 -11.78
CA LYS A 318 -22.13 -7.17 -11.05
C LYS A 318 -22.76 -6.47 -9.85
N LYS A 319 -22.33 -5.25 -9.50
CA LYS A 319 -22.77 -4.50 -8.32
C LYS A 319 -22.48 -5.22 -6.99
N GLU A 320 -21.43 -6.04 -6.96
CA GLU A 320 -20.95 -6.76 -5.77
C GLU A 320 -19.97 -5.92 -4.93
N ILE A 321 -19.70 -4.68 -5.36
CA ILE A 321 -18.88 -3.69 -4.65
C ILE A 321 -19.76 -2.51 -4.22
N CYS A 322 -19.42 -1.91 -3.08
CA CYS A 322 -20.21 -0.90 -2.36
C CYS A 322 -21.52 -1.48 -1.82
N ILE A 323 -21.39 -2.60 -1.11
CA ILE A 323 -22.45 -3.33 -0.42
C ILE A 323 -22.17 -3.28 1.09
N MET A 324 -23.21 -3.49 1.89
CA MET A 324 -23.05 -3.62 3.34
C MET A 324 -22.30 -4.94 3.63
N GLU A 325 -21.08 -4.82 4.15
CA GLU A 325 -20.26 -5.94 4.66
C GLU A 325 -20.51 -6.18 6.14
#